data_AF-A0A7H9E047-F1
#
_entry.id   AF-A0A7H9E047-F1
#
_cell.length_a   1.000
_cell.length_b   1.000
_cell.length_c   1.000
_cell.angle_alpha   90.00
_cell.angle_beta   90.00
_cell.angle_gamma   90.00
#
_symmetry.space_group_name_H-M   'P 1'
#
loop_
_entity.id
_entity.type
_entity.pdbx_description
1 polymer ?
#
loop_
_entity_poly.entity_id
_entity_poly.type
_entity_poly.pdbx_seq_one_letter_code
_entity_poly.pdbx_strand_id
1 'polypeptide(L)'
;MMSMAIVMAGNDVRAHDDVSALDTGGAGYFYVGLDYSPAFSKIRDFSIRESNGETKAVYPYLKDGKSVKLESNKFDWNTPDPRIGFKDNMLVAMEGSVGYGIGGARVELEIGYERFKTKGIRDSGSKEDEADTVYLLAKELAYDVVTGQTDNLAAALAKTSGKDIVQFGKAVGISHPTIDGKVCVTKDGQSSGNDYGQYAAETDLSAAGKHAVAVCGGKGGNGSSSSNKEVFKQFIEKTLKDGNQNWPTSKDSGGSSRSNVKSQPNDNAKAVATDLVALNSDEKTIVAGLLAKTIEGGEVIEIRAVSSTSVMVNACYDLLSEGLGVVPYACVGLGGNFVGVVDGHITPKLAYRLKAGLSYQLSPEISAFAGGFYHRVVGDGVYDDLPAQRLVDDTSPAGRTKDTAIANFSMAYVGGEFGVRFAF
;
A
#
# COMPACT_ATOMS: atom_id res chain seq x y z
N MET A 1 9.02 17.78 23.65
CA MET A 1 9.15 19.24 23.77
C MET A 1 10.51 19.64 23.22
N MET A 2 10.57 20.13 21.98
CA MET A 2 11.74 20.85 21.48
C MET A 2 11.25 22.27 21.19
N SER A 3 11.57 23.18 22.09
CA SER A 3 11.28 24.61 21.96
C SER A 3 12.45 25.23 21.21
N MET A 4 12.24 25.61 19.96
CA MET A 4 13.21 26.34 19.17
C MET A 4 12.99 27.83 19.44
N ALA A 5 13.64 28.33 20.50
CA ALA A 5 13.67 29.75 20.79
C ALA A 5 14.74 30.40 19.91
N ILE A 6 14.32 31.19 18.92
CA ILE A 6 15.22 32.09 18.21
C ILE A 6 15.44 33.31 19.11
N VAL A 7 16.60 33.35 19.76
CA VAL A 7 17.10 34.53 20.47
C VAL A 7 17.72 35.46 19.44
N MET A 8 17.01 36.54 19.11
CA MET A 8 17.63 37.66 18.40
C MET A 8 18.42 38.49 19.41
N ALA A 9 19.74 38.35 19.39
CA ALA A 9 20.66 39.32 19.97
C ALA A 9 21.49 39.90 18.83
N GLY A 10 21.28 41.18 18.54
CA GLY A 10 22.01 41.93 17.52
C GLY A 10 21.85 43.41 17.80
N ASN A 11 22.95 44.03 18.21
CA ASN A 11 23.08 45.41 18.66
C ASN A 11 22.65 46.44 17.60
N ASP A 12 22.13 47.57 18.11
CA ASP A 12 22.13 48.92 17.54
C ASP A 12 22.63 49.03 16.08
N VAL A 13 21.69 48.95 15.13
CA VAL A 13 21.86 49.51 13.79
C VAL A 13 21.02 50.77 13.74
N ARG A 14 21.68 51.93 13.83
CA ARG A 14 21.05 53.23 13.64
C ARG A 14 20.71 53.41 12.16
N ALA A 15 19.43 53.42 11.83
CA ALA A 15 18.94 53.88 10.53
C ALA A 15 18.98 55.41 10.49
N HIS A 16 19.60 55.97 9.44
CA HIS A 16 19.53 57.39 9.10
C HIS A 16 18.81 57.53 7.76
N ASP A 17 17.88 58.48 7.76
CA ASP A 17 17.18 59.16 6.67
C ASP A 17 15.96 58.53 5.99
N ASP A 18 14.86 59.27 6.18
CA ASP A 18 13.61 59.30 5.44
C ASP A 18 13.84 59.35 3.92
N VAL A 19 13.55 58.25 3.23
CA VAL A 19 13.33 58.28 1.78
C VAL A 19 12.07 57.48 1.46
N SER A 20 11.11 58.18 0.88
CA SER A 20 9.88 57.61 0.35
C SER A 20 10.22 56.47 -0.63
N ALA A 21 9.60 55.30 -0.41
CA ALA A 21 9.84 54.05 -1.15
C ALA A 21 9.40 54.07 -2.63
N LEU A 22 9.34 55.23 -3.28
CA LEU A 22 8.84 55.36 -4.66
C LEU A 22 9.84 55.95 -5.66
N ASP A 23 11.05 56.34 -5.25
CA ASP A 23 12.03 56.86 -6.20
C ASP A 23 13.48 56.63 -5.76
N THR A 24 13.92 55.36 -5.72
CA THR A 24 15.38 55.06 -5.73
C THR A 24 15.68 53.77 -6.50
N GLY A 25 16.31 53.92 -7.65
CA GLY A 25 17.20 52.87 -8.14
C GLY A 25 18.44 52.82 -7.24
N GLY A 26 18.52 51.87 -6.30
CA GLY A 26 19.82 51.53 -5.69
C GLY A 26 19.85 50.91 -4.30
N ALA A 27 18.87 51.11 -3.42
CA ALA A 27 18.91 50.54 -2.07
C ALA A 27 18.10 49.24 -2.00
N GLY A 28 18.78 48.11 -1.75
CA GLY A 28 18.09 46.86 -1.50
C GLY A 28 17.62 46.75 -0.05
N TYR A 29 16.55 45.98 0.18
CA TYR A 29 15.90 45.82 1.47
C TYR A 29 15.71 44.35 1.82
N PHE A 30 15.76 44.02 3.12
CA PHE A 30 15.41 42.69 3.61
C PHE A 30 13.95 42.68 4.02
N TYR A 31 13.31 41.51 3.97
CA TYR A 31 11.98 41.35 4.51
C TYR A 31 11.73 39.94 5.03
N VAL A 32 10.75 39.83 5.92
CA VAL A 32 10.17 38.56 6.38
C VAL A 32 8.71 38.50 5.94
N GLY A 33 8.32 37.37 5.36
CA GLY A 33 6.96 37.08 4.92
C GLY A 33 6.33 35.96 5.74
N LEU A 34 5.02 36.08 5.95
CA LEU A 34 4.18 35.02 6.47
C LEU A 34 2.93 34.94 5.60
N ASP A 35 2.62 33.74 5.11
CA ASP A 35 1.43 33.51 4.30
C ASP A 35 0.68 32.23 4.68
N TYR A 36 -0.61 32.29 4.38
CA TYR A 36 -1.54 31.19 4.43
C TYR A 36 -1.82 30.72 3.01
N SER A 37 -1.55 29.44 2.75
CA SER A 37 -1.45 28.89 1.39
C SER A 37 -2.36 27.67 1.17
N PRO A 38 -3.71 27.81 1.23
CA PRO A 38 -4.63 26.69 1.03
C PRO A 38 -4.40 26.01 -0.33
N ALA A 39 -4.24 24.68 -0.31
CA ALA A 39 -3.77 23.91 -1.45
C ALA A 39 -4.76 22.80 -1.85
N PHE A 40 -5.11 22.76 -3.14
CA PHE A 40 -5.86 21.69 -3.79
C PHE A 40 -4.92 20.59 -4.28
N SER A 41 -5.19 19.37 -3.87
CA SER A 41 -4.34 18.22 -4.19
C SER A 41 -4.45 17.85 -5.67
N LYS A 42 -3.30 17.65 -6.31
CA LYS A 42 -3.17 17.01 -7.63
C LYS A 42 -2.26 15.78 -7.54
N ILE A 43 -2.32 15.06 -6.42
CA ILE A 43 -1.67 13.75 -6.27
C ILE A 43 -2.43 12.74 -7.14
N ARG A 44 -1.72 12.07 -8.05
CA ARG A 44 -2.29 11.17 -9.05
C ARG A 44 -1.53 9.86 -9.13
N ASP A 45 -2.22 8.86 -9.68
CA ASP A 45 -1.65 7.56 -10.05
C ASP A 45 -0.99 6.85 -8.86
N PHE A 46 -1.61 6.99 -7.67
CA PHE A 46 -1.13 6.37 -6.45
C PHE A 46 -1.24 4.85 -6.52
N SER A 47 -0.13 4.18 -6.31
CA SER A 47 -0.03 2.73 -6.18
C SER A 47 0.98 2.39 -5.09
N ILE A 48 0.83 1.20 -4.49
CA ILE A 48 1.74 0.73 -3.45
C ILE A 48 1.97 -0.77 -3.60
N ARG A 49 3.19 -1.21 -3.33
CA ARG A 49 3.61 -2.61 -3.36
C ARG A 49 4.75 -2.86 -2.38
N GLU A 50 4.99 -4.10 -2.03
CA GLU A 50 6.17 -4.52 -1.27
C GLU A 50 7.47 -4.23 -2.04
N SER A 51 8.55 -3.97 -1.32
CA SER A 51 9.89 -3.75 -1.88
C SER A 51 10.52 -4.99 -2.53
N ASN A 52 9.93 -6.18 -2.36
CA ASN A 52 10.31 -7.40 -3.08
C ASN A 52 9.61 -7.50 -4.46
N GLY A 53 8.59 -6.69 -4.73
CA GLY A 53 7.81 -6.72 -5.97
C GLY A 53 6.82 -7.89 -6.08
N GLU A 54 6.55 -8.62 -4.99
CA GLU A 54 5.65 -9.79 -5.00
C GLU A 54 4.17 -9.44 -4.87
N THR A 55 3.84 -8.20 -4.49
CA THR A 55 2.45 -7.75 -4.34
C THR A 55 1.70 -7.88 -5.67
N LYS A 56 0.58 -8.59 -5.63
CA LYS A 56 -0.36 -8.73 -6.75
C LYS A 56 -1.55 -7.80 -6.65
N ALA A 57 -2.01 -7.53 -5.43
CA ALA A 57 -3.13 -6.63 -5.17
C ALA A 57 -3.04 -6.00 -3.78
N VAL A 58 -3.68 -4.84 -3.65
CA VAL A 58 -3.82 -4.09 -2.41
C VAL A 58 -5.24 -4.25 -1.89
N TYR A 59 -5.41 -4.63 -0.62
CA TYR A 59 -6.73 -4.81 -0.02
C TYR A 59 -6.93 -3.89 1.18
N PRO A 60 -8.03 -3.11 1.24
CA PRO A 60 -8.26 -2.20 2.35
C PRO A 60 -8.74 -2.93 3.60
N TYR A 61 -8.51 -2.33 4.77
CA TYR A 61 -8.99 -2.89 6.04
C TYR A 61 -10.52 -2.78 6.18
N LEU A 62 -11.15 -3.79 6.79
CA LEU A 62 -12.58 -3.83 7.09
C LEU A 62 -12.89 -2.96 8.31
N LYS A 63 -13.69 -1.91 8.10
CA LYS A 63 -14.24 -1.09 9.18
C LYS A 63 -15.17 -1.92 10.08
N ASP A 64 -14.68 -2.36 11.24
CA ASP A 64 -15.44 -3.17 12.22
C ASP A 64 -15.71 -2.46 13.56
N GLY A 65 -15.34 -1.17 13.67
CA GLY A 65 -15.64 -0.32 14.83
C GLY A 65 -14.86 -0.69 16.10
N LYS A 66 -13.86 -1.57 16.01
CA LYS A 66 -12.92 -1.90 17.10
C LYS A 66 -11.53 -1.37 16.76
N SER A 67 -10.63 -1.35 17.75
CA SER A 67 -9.20 -1.03 17.55
C SER A 67 -8.64 -1.83 16.37
N VAL A 68 -7.87 -1.19 15.50
CA VAL A 68 -7.23 -1.83 14.34
C VAL A 68 -6.40 -3.03 14.82
N LYS A 69 -6.74 -4.23 14.34
CA LYS A 69 -5.96 -5.45 14.56
C LYS A 69 -5.54 -5.99 13.21
N LEU A 70 -4.23 -6.08 12.97
CA LEU A 70 -3.67 -6.53 11.69
C LEU A 70 -3.76 -8.06 11.57
N GLU A 71 -4.98 -8.57 11.56
CA GLU A 71 -5.31 -9.97 11.34
C GLU A 71 -5.75 -10.17 9.88
N SER A 72 -5.34 -11.27 9.26
CA SER A 72 -5.60 -11.56 7.84
C SER A 72 -7.09 -11.55 7.43
N ASN A 73 -8.01 -11.90 8.34
CA ASN A 73 -9.46 -11.92 8.13
C ASN A 73 -10.15 -10.55 8.32
N LYS A 74 -9.37 -9.50 8.62
CA LYS A 74 -9.85 -8.13 8.81
C LYS A 74 -9.67 -7.25 7.58
N PHE A 75 -9.33 -7.83 6.43
CA PHE A 75 -9.18 -7.11 5.16
C PHE A 75 -10.33 -7.42 4.21
N ASP A 76 -10.70 -6.44 3.38
CA ASP A 76 -11.78 -6.54 2.41
C ASP A 76 -11.26 -7.18 1.12
N TRP A 77 -11.20 -8.50 1.11
CA TRP A 77 -10.76 -9.29 -0.04
C TRP A 77 -11.65 -9.15 -1.28
N ASN A 78 -12.84 -8.53 -1.16
CA ASN A 78 -13.74 -8.32 -2.30
C ASN A 78 -13.46 -7.02 -3.07
N THR A 79 -12.64 -6.12 -2.51
CA THR A 79 -12.31 -4.82 -3.11
C THR A 79 -10.80 -4.71 -3.36
N PRO A 80 -10.24 -5.48 -4.33
CA PRO A 80 -8.83 -5.35 -4.69
C PRO A 80 -8.54 -3.98 -5.33
N ASP A 81 -7.34 -3.48 -5.08
CA ASP A 81 -6.77 -2.25 -5.65
C ASP A 81 -7.72 -1.04 -5.54
N PRO A 82 -8.13 -0.66 -4.31
CA PRO A 82 -8.98 0.50 -4.12
C PRO A 82 -8.28 1.76 -4.59
N ARG A 83 -9.04 2.70 -5.17
CA ARG A 83 -8.49 3.99 -5.56
C ARG A 83 -8.14 4.83 -4.32
N ILE A 84 -6.87 4.93 -4.01
CA ILE A 84 -6.37 5.78 -2.92
C ILE A 84 -6.31 7.23 -3.41
N GLY A 85 -7.19 8.07 -2.88
CA GLY A 85 -7.25 9.50 -3.18
C GLY A 85 -6.83 10.36 -2.00
N PHE A 86 -6.56 11.63 -2.25
CA PHE A 86 -6.19 12.60 -1.21
C PHE A 86 -7.12 13.81 -1.21
N LYS A 87 -7.39 14.34 -0.02
CA LYS A 87 -8.17 15.56 0.23
C LYS A 87 -7.31 16.80 0.02
N ASP A 88 -7.98 17.91 -0.20
CA ASP A 88 -7.35 19.23 -0.28
C ASP A 88 -6.91 19.67 1.13
N ASN A 89 -5.83 20.45 1.19
CA ASN A 89 -5.30 21.02 2.42
C ASN A 89 -5.78 22.47 2.58
N MET A 90 -6.93 22.64 3.24
CA MET A 90 -7.57 23.94 3.45
C MET A 90 -7.40 24.50 4.86
N LEU A 91 -6.52 23.95 5.70
CA LEU A 91 -6.40 24.39 7.10
C LEU A 91 -4.95 24.48 7.61
N VAL A 92 -4.08 23.56 7.18
CA VAL A 92 -2.71 23.46 7.70
C VAL A 92 -1.73 23.72 6.56
N ALA A 93 -1.70 24.97 6.10
CA ALA A 93 -0.78 25.43 5.07
C ALA A 93 -0.27 26.83 5.42
N MET A 94 0.76 26.87 6.25
CA MET A 94 1.45 28.11 6.61
C MET A 94 2.84 28.08 6.01
N GLU A 95 3.25 29.19 5.41
CA GLU A 95 4.58 29.36 4.84
C GLU A 95 5.24 30.57 5.49
N GLY A 96 6.54 30.41 5.74
CA GLY A 96 7.40 31.49 6.20
C GLY A 96 8.45 31.75 5.15
N SER A 97 8.71 33.02 4.86
CA SER A 97 9.73 33.42 3.92
C SER A 97 10.65 34.51 4.48
N VAL A 98 11.90 34.47 4.03
CA VAL A 98 12.87 35.56 4.21
C VAL A 98 13.35 35.96 2.84
N GLY A 99 13.27 37.25 2.53
CA GLY A 99 13.60 37.75 1.20
C GLY A 99 14.51 38.96 1.20
N TYR A 100 15.10 39.20 0.04
CA TYR A 100 15.85 40.40 -0.28
C TYR A 100 15.35 40.96 -1.62
N GLY A 101 15.01 42.25 -1.63
CA GLY A 101 14.50 42.95 -2.80
C GLY A 101 15.45 44.06 -3.25
N ILE A 102 15.56 44.26 -4.57
CA ILE A 102 16.22 45.41 -5.18
C ILE A 102 15.46 45.86 -6.43
N GLY A 103 14.94 47.08 -6.41
CA GLY A 103 14.01 47.56 -7.43
C GLY A 103 12.78 46.64 -7.53
N GLY A 104 12.46 46.18 -8.73
CA GLY A 104 11.37 45.22 -8.97
C GLY A 104 11.75 43.75 -8.82
N ALA A 105 13.02 43.41 -8.59
CA ALA A 105 13.47 42.03 -8.46
C ALA A 105 13.57 41.63 -6.97
N ARG A 106 13.12 40.41 -6.63
CA ARG A 106 13.20 39.88 -5.27
C ARG A 106 13.66 38.42 -5.28
N VAL A 107 14.42 38.03 -4.26
CA VAL A 107 14.78 36.63 -4.00
C VAL A 107 14.20 36.25 -2.64
N GLU A 108 13.44 35.16 -2.57
CA GLU A 108 12.80 34.66 -1.35
C GLU A 108 13.27 33.25 -1.04
N LEU A 109 13.73 33.00 0.18
CA LEU A 109 13.82 31.67 0.74
C LEU A 109 12.53 31.38 1.49
N GLU A 110 11.80 30.35 1.09
CA GLU A 110 10.49 30.00 1.59
C GLU A 110 10.48 28.58 2.15
N ILE A 111 9.84 28.41 3.30
CA ILE A 111 9.61 27.11 3.94
C ILE A 111 8.11 26.96 4.16
N GLY A 112 7.53 25.89 3.59
CA GLY A 112 6.12 25.56 3.70
C GLY A 112 5.89 24.16 4.24
N TYR A 113 4.73 23.95 4.83
CA TYR A 113 4.25 22.63 5.22
C TYR A 113 2.83 22.39 4.71
N GLU A 114 2.64 21.32 3.95
CA GLU A 114 1.33 20.88 3.48
C GLU A 114 1.04 19.44 3.89
N ARG A 115 -0.22 19.15 4.22
CA ARG A 115 -0.67 17.81 4.58
C ARG A 115 -1.96 17.44 3.85
N PHE A 116 -1.87 16.50 2.92
CA PHE A 116 -2.99 16.00 2.14
C PHE A 116 -3.47 14.67 2.72
N LYS A 117 -4.57 14.70 3.49
CA LYS A 117 -5.15 13.50 4.11
C LYS A 117 -5.70 12.53 3.07
N THR A 118 -5.67 11.24 3.34
CA THR A 118 -6.33 10.25 2.46
C THR A 118 -7.84 10.43 2.46
N LYS A 119 -8.47 10.16 1.32
CA LYS A 119 -9.91 10.09 1.16
C LYS A 119 -10.37 8.72 1.63
N GLY A 120 -11.39 8.68 2.50
CA GLY A 120 -12.03 7.43 2.88
C GLY A 120 -12.57 6.68 1.66
N ILE A 121 -12.38 5.37 1.63
CA ILE A 121 -12.77 4.49 0.52
C ILE A 121 -14.29 4.37 0.42
N ARG A 122 -14.99 4.50 1.55
CA ARG A 122 -16.44 4.38 1.66
C ARG A 122 -17.03 5.77 1.94
N ASP A 123 -17.55 6.39 0.89
CA ASP A 123 -18.13 7.72 0.91
C ASP A 123 -19.37 7.77 1.81
N SER A 124 -19.25 8.28 3.05
CA SER A 124 -20.40 8.74 3.85
C SER A 124 -19.98 9.57 5.07
N GLY A 125 -19.72 10.87 4.85
CA GLY A 125 -20.10 11.97 5.76
C GLY A 125 -19.75 11.92 7.26
N SER A 126 -18.95 10.99 7.75
CA SER A 126 -18.63 10.78 9.16
C SER A 126 -17.12 10.58 9.31
N LYS A 127 -16.59 10.95 10.47
CA LYS A 127 -15.16 11.09 10.79
C LYS A 127 -14.31 9.99 10.13
N GLU A 128 -13.21 10.42 9.52
CA GLU A 128 -12.15 9.52 9.03
C GLU A 128 -11.73 8.62 10.19
N ASP A 129 -12.03 7.34 10.08
CA ASP A 129 -11.60 6.35 11.06
C ASP A 129 -10.26 5.77 10.61
N GLU A 130 -9.37 5.48 11.56
CA GLU A 130 -8.02 4.94 11.30
C GLU A 130 -8.02 3.65 10.44
N ALA A 131 -9.17 2.97 10.33
CA ALA A 131 -9.35 1.81 9.46
C ALA A 131 -9.26 2.15 7.96
N ASP A 132 -9.65 3.35 7.53
CA ASP A 132 -9.68 3.73 6.10
C ASP A 132 -8.26 3.99 5.53
N THR A 133 -7.24 3.93 6.38
CA THR A 133 -5.85 4.23 6.04
C THR A 133 -4.96 3.00 6.00
N VAL A 134 -5.49 1.81 6.29
CA VAL A 134 -4.72 0.57 6.44
C VAL A 134 -4.96 -0.35 5.24
N TYR A 135 -3.87 -0.86 4.66
CA TYR A 135 -3.88 -1.67 3.44
C TYR A 135 -3.00 -2.89 3.58
N LEU A 136 -3.51 -4.07 3.19
CA LEU A 136 -2.74 -5.30 3.05
C LEU A 136 -2.17 -5.39 1.63
N LEU A 137 -0.87 -5.64 1.54
CA LEU A 137 -0.15 -5.96 0.32
C LEU A 137 -0.19 -7.48 0.15
N ALA A 138 -1.15 -7.97 -0.64
CA ALA A 138 -1.35 -9.40 -0.81
C ALA A 138 -0.56 -9.96 -2.00
N LYS A 139 -0.15 -11.21 -1.85
CA LYS A 139 0.67 -11.96 -2.81
C LYS A 139 -0.17 -12.93 -3.64
N GLU A 140 0.53 -13.74 -4.44
CA GLU A 140 -0.01 -14.54 -5.54
C GLU A 140 -1.05 -15.58 -5.10
N LEU A 141 -0.80 -16.39 -4.09
CA LEU A 141 -1.73 -17.45 -3.66
C LEU A 141 -3.05 -16.87 -3.15
N ALA A 142 -3.00 -15.88 -2.26
CA ALA A 142 -4.19 -15.24 -1.73
C ALA A 142 -5.01 -14.55 -2.84
N TYR A 143 -4.33 -13.82 -3.73
CA TYR A 143 -4.96 -13.16 -4.87
C TYR A 143 -5.62 -14.17 -5.84
N ASP A 144 -4.91 -15.22 -6.23
CA ASP A 144 -5.38 -16.20 -7.22
C ASP A 144 -6.57 -17.01 -6.70
N VAL A 145 -6.63 -17.31 -5.39
CA VAL A 145 -7.79 -17.98 -4.78
C VAL A 145 -9.05 -17.11 -4.87
N VAL A 146 -8.97 -15.84 -4.49
CA VAL A 146 -10.13 -14.94 -4.45
C VAL A 146 -10.61 -14.61 -5.86
N THR A 147 -9.69 -14.42 -6.79
CA THR A 147 -10.01 -14.12 -8.20
C THR A 147 -10.36 -15.35 -9.04
N GLY A 148 -10.14 -16.56 -8.50
CA GLY A 148 -10.49 -17.82 -9.15
C GLY A 148 -9.53 -18.22 -10.30
N GLN A 149 -8.27 -17.83 -10.23
CA GLN A 149 -7.25 -18.12 -11.23
C GLN A 149 -6.67 -19.53 -11.01
N THR A 150 -7.41 -20.58 -11.39
CA THR A 150 -7.03 -21.98 -11.09
C THR A 150 -5.63 -22.36 -11.60
N ASP A 151 -5.27 -21.98 -12.82
CA ASP A 151 -3.97 -22.35 -13.41
C ASP A 151 -2.79 -21.61 -12.76
N ASN A 152 -2.96 -20.32 -12.47
CA ASN A 152 -1.94 -19.52 -11.77
C ASN A 152 -1.77 -20.02 -10.33
N LEU A 153 -2.88 -20.26 -9.63
CA LEU A 153 -2.87 -20.82 -8.28
C LEU A 153 -2.16 -22.18 -8.25
N ALA A 154 -2.47 -23.07 -9.20
CA ALA A 154 -1.81 -24.37 -9.30
C ALA A 154 -0.30 -24.23 -9.53
N ALA A 155 0.13 -23.30 -10.38
CA ALA A 155 1.54 -23.05 -10.65
C ALA A 155 2.27 -22.45 -9.44
N ALA A 156 1.63 -21.54 -8.71
CA ALA A 156 2.17 -20.95 -7.49
C ALA A 156 2.25 -21.98 -6.35
N LEU A 157 1.18 -22.75 -6.11
CA LEU A 157 1.15 -23.85 -5.13
C LEU A 157 2.21 -24.92 -5.43
N ALA A 158 2.49 -25.20 -6.71
CA ALA A 158 3.52 -26.15 -7.10
C ALA A 158 4.94 -25.70 -6.72
N LYS A 159 5.19 -24.39 -6.59
CA LYS A 159 6.45 -23.82 -6.12
C LYS A 159 6.54 -23.75 -4.59
N THR A 160 5.41 -23.85 -3.90
CA THR A 160 5.34 -23.86 -2.44
C THR A 160 5.87 -25.17 -1.87
N SER A 161 6.63 -25.10 -0.78
CA SER A 161 7.17 -26.30 -0.15
C SER A 161 6.05 -27.15 0.45
N GLY A 162 6.19 -28.48 0.42
CA GLY A 162 5.19 -29.36 1.02
C GLY A 162 5.03 -29.13 2.54
N LYS A 163 6.08 -28.64 3.22
CA LYS A 163 6.02 -28.25 4.64
C LYS A 163 5.07 -27.09 4.88
N ASP A 164 5.14 -26.05 4.04
CA ASP A 164 4.26 -24.88 4.15
C ASP A 164 2.80 -25.28 3.87
N ILE A 165 2.57 -26.20 2.92
CA ILE A 165 1.24 -26.75 2.62
C ILE A 165 0.67 -27.57 3.79
N VAL A 166 1.51 -28.36 4.47
CA VAL A 166 1.13 -29.07 5.69
C VAL A 166 0.73 -28.09 6.79
N GLN A 167 1.49 -26.99 6.96
CA GLN A 167 1.15 -25.94 7.94
C GLN A 167 -0.20 -25.27 7.60
N PHE A 168 -0.39 -24.89 6.34
CA PHE A 168 -1.65 -24.34 5.85
C PHE A 168 -2.83 -25.30 6.09
N GLY A 169 -2.67 -26.57 5.71
CA GLY A 169 -3.75 -27.55 5.88
C GLY A 169 -4.08 -27.86 7.34
N LYS A 170 -3.08 -27.85 8.23
CA LYS A 170 -3.33 -27.91 9.69
C LYS A 170 -4.14 -26.71 10.18
N ALA A 171 -3.84 -25.50 9.70
CA ALA A 171 -4.59 -24.30 10.06
C ALA A 171 -6.05 -24.35 9.54
N VAL A 172 -6.26 -24.81 8.30
CA VAL A 172 -7.61 -25.03 7.74
C VAL A 172 -8.40 -26.04 8.57
N GLY A 173 -7.81 -27.21 8.87
CA GLY A 173 -8.49 -28.27 9.61
C GLY A 173 -8.86 -27.90 11.05
N ILE A 174 -8.06 -27.05 11.71
CA ILE A 174 -8.33 -26.58 13.07
C ILE A 174 -9.38 -25.46 13.08
N SER A 175 -9.20 -24.45 12.23
CA SER A 175 -10.01 -23.23 12.30
C SER A 175 -11.30 -23.30 11.48
N HIS A 176 -11.32 -24.09 10.39
CA HIS A 176 -12.42 -24.11 9.43
C HIS A 176 -12.73 -25.55 8.94
N PRO A 177 -13.24 -26.43 9.82
CA PRO A 177 -13.51 -27.84 9.48
C PRO A 177 -14.50 -28.01 8.32
N THR A 178 -15.40 -27.04 8.09
CA THR A 178 -16.30 -27.05 6.92
C THR A 178 -15.56 -26.89 5.60
N ILE A 179 -14.48 -26.08 5.56
CA ILE A 179 -13.63 -25.90 4.37
C ILE A 179 -12.75 -27.14 4.19
N ASP A 180 -12.17 -27.64 5.28
CA ASP A 180 -11.39 -28.90 5.28
C ASP A 180 -12.19 -30.05 4.65
N GLY A 181 -13.47 -30.17 4.99
CA GLY A 181 -14.38 -31.18 4.45
C GLY A 181 -14.78 -31.04 2.98
N LYS A 182 -14.37 -29.95 2.31
CA LYS A 182 -14.68 -29.67 0.89
C LYS A 182 -13.46 -29.80 -0.02
N VAL A 183 -12.25 -29.79 0.54
CA VAL A 183 -11.00 -29.82 -0.19
C VAL A 183 -10.42 -31.23 -0.16
N CYS A 184 -9.88 -31.69 -1.28
CA CYS A 184 -9.31 -33.03 -1.43
C CYS A 184 -10.27 -34.13 -0.94
N VAL A 185 -11.55 -34.02 -1.27
CA VAL A 185 -12.52 -35.05 -0.89
C VAL A 185 -12.32 -36.27 -1.78
N THR A 186 -11.97 -37.41 -1.18
CA THR A 186 -11.76 -38.64 -1.95
C THR A 186 -13.06 -39.09 -2.61
N LYS A 187 -12.90 -39.69 -3.78
CA LYS A 187 -14.00 -40.06 -4.67
C LYS A 187 -14.20 -41.58 -4.66
N ASP A 188 -15.43 -41.98 -4.90
CA ASP A 188 -15.79 -43.38 -5.06
C ASP A 188 -15.16 -43.97 -6.34
N GLY A 189 -14.66 -45.20 -6.24
CA GLY A 189 -14.17 -45.99 -7.37
C GLY A 189 -15.31 -46.49 -8.27
N GLN A 190 -16.54 -46.52 -7.76
CA GLN A 190 -17.76 -46.83 -8.50
C GLN A 190 -18.66 -45.58 -8.60
N SER A 191 -19.57 -45.54 -9.58
CA SER A 191 -20.49 -44.40 -9.72
C SER A 191 -21.61 -44.38 -8.66
N SER A 192 -21.74 -45.44 -7.84
CA SER A 192 -22.85 -45.61 -6.88
C SER A 192 -22.54 -46.60 -5.72
N GLY A 193 -21.28 -46.67 -5.27
CA GLY A 193 -20.83 -47.53 -4.18
C GLY A 193 -20.44 -46.75 -2.92
N ASN A 194 -19.61 -47.38 -2.08
CA ASN A 194 -18.97 -46.76 -0.92
C ASN A 194 -17.45 -47.03 -0.95
N ASP A 195 -16.83 -47.11 -2.14
CA ASP A 195 -15.44 -47.52 -2.32
C ASP A 195 -14.53 -46.28 -2.48
N TYR A 196 -14.57 -45.37 -1.51
CA TYR A 196 -13.79 -44.13 -1.51
C TYR A 196 -12.29 -44.35 -1.40
N GLY A 197 -11.50 -43.49 -2.07
CA GLY A 197 -10.06 -43.45 -1.87
C GLY A 197 -9.70 -43.23 -0.39
N GLN A 198 -8.63 -43.89 0.07
CA GLN A 198 -8.01 -43.73 1.37
C GLN A 198 -6.61 -43.17 1.17
N TYR A 199 -6.30 -42.04 1.80
CA TYR A 199 -5.03 -41.37 1.65
C TYR A 199 -3.88 -42.22 2.20
N ALA A 200 -2.82 -42.31 1.41
CA ALA A 200 -1.64 -43.12 1.69
C ALA A 200 -0.38 -42.50 1.06
N ALA A 201 0.78 -43.07 1.39
CA ALA A 201 2.06 -42.60 0.86
C ALA A 201 2.22 -42.85 -0.65
N GLU A 202 1.51 -43.81 -1.21
CA GLU A 202 1.56 -44.18 -2.63
C GLU A 202 0.17 -44.61 -3.11
N THR A 203 -0.14 -44.32 -4.37
CA THR A 203 -1.35 -44.82 -5.02
C THR A 203 -1.19 -46.30 -5.39
N ASP A 204 -2.06 -47.15 -4.86
CA ASP A 204 -2.11 -48.58 -5.13
C ASP A 204 -3.54 -49.06 -5.35
N LEU A 205 -3.90 -49.16 -6.64
CA LEU A 205 -5.18 -49.69 -7.13
C LEU A 205 -4.97 -50.99 -7.93
N SER A 206 -3.88 -51.71 -7.66
CA SER A 206 -3.46 -52.88 -8.45
C SER A 206 -4.41 -54.09 -8.33
N ALA A 207 -5.25 -54.13 -7.30
CA ALA A 207 -6.16 -55.24 -7.00
C ALA A 207 -7.52 -54.75 -6.48
N ALA A 208 -8.55 -55.60 -6.62
CA ALA A 208 -9.87 -55.33 -6.07
C ALA A 208 -9.81 -55.18 -4.54
N GLY A 209 -10.53 -54.18 -4.01
CA GLY A 209 -10.54 -53.85 -2.58
C GLY A 209 -9.33 -53.06 -2.07
N LYS A 210 -8.41 -52.67 -2.97
CA LYS A 210 -7.41 -51.66 -2.64
C LYS A 210 -7.94 -50.26 -2.94
N HIS A 211 -7.81 -49.35 -1.98
CA HIS A 211 -8.33 -47.98 -2.09
C HIS A 211 -7.24 -46.92 -1.83
N ALA A 212 -5.97 -47.31 -1.75
CA ALA A 212 -4.89 -46.39 -1.41
C ALA A 212 -4.66 -45.36 -2.52
N VAL A 213 -4.72 -44.06 -2.18
CA VAL A 213 -4.50 -42.94 -3.09
C VAL A 213 -3.52 -41.94 -2.49
N ALA A 214 -2.61 -41.42 -3.32
CA ALA A 214 -1.69 -40.34 -2.96
C ALA A 214 -2.01 -39.02 -3.68
N VAL A 215 -3.08 -39.01 -4.48
CA VAL A 215 -3.56 -37.83 -5.20
C VAL A 215 -4.76 -37.21 -4.49
N CYS A 216 -4.74 -35.89 -4.27
CA CYS A 216 -5.83 -35.11 -3.73
C CYS A 216 -7.10 -35.35 -4.56
N GLY A 217 -8.20 -35.72 -3.90
CA GLY A 217 -9.46 -36.09 -4.54
C GLY A 217 -9.43 -37.41 -5.31
N GLY A 218 -8.46 -38.29 -5.02
CA GLY A 218 -8.27 -39.57 -5.67
C GLY A 218 -9.48 -40.51 -5.55
N LYS A 219 -9.67 -41.33 -6.59
CA LYS A 219 -10.71 -42.36 -6.64
C LYS A 219 -10.21 -43.67 -6.04
N GLY A 220 -11.03 -44.33 -5.22
CA GLY A 220 -10.73 -45.67 -4.72
C GLY A 220 -10.79 -46.73 -5.84
N GLY A 221 -10.35 -47.95 -5.53
CA GLY A 221 -10.43 -49.07 -6.47
C GLY A 221 -11.82 -49.70 -6.52
N ASN A 222 -12.08 -50.47 -7.57
CA ASN A 222 -13.33 -51.21 -7.72
C ASN A 222 -13.28 -52.48 -6.83
N GLY A 223 -14.17 -52.57 -5.83
CA GLY A 223 -14.25 -53.69 -4.91
C GLY A 223 -15.63 -53.85 -4.27
N SER A 224 -15.72 -54.73 -3.28
CA SER A 224 -16.90 -54.95 -2.43
C SER A 224 -16.67 -54.45 -1.00
N SER A 225 -15.65 -53.62 -0.78
CA SER A 225 -15.19 -53.17 0.53
C SER A 225 -15.55 -51.70 0.73
N SER A 226 -16.44 -51.42 1.67
CA SER A 226 -16.81 -50.06 2.02
C SER A 226 -15.64 -49.34 2.72
N SER A 227 -15.33 -48.14 2.26
CA SER A 227 -14.43 -47.19 2.91
C SER A 227 -15.14 -45.85 3.08
N ASN A 228 -14.66 -45.01 3.98
CA ASN A 228 -15.26 -43.69 4.22
C ASN A 228 -14.56 -42.62 3.39
N LYS A 229 -15.27 -41.54 3.05
CA LYS A 229 -14.65 -40.35 2.46
C LYS A 229 -13.56 -39.82 3.38
N GLU A 230 -12.44 -39.45 2.79
CA GLU A 230 -11.37 -38.71 3.45
C GLU A 230 -11.25 -37.33 2.81
N VAL A 231 -10.76 -36.37 3.57
CA VAL A 231 -10.75 -34.95 3.20
C VAL A 231 -9.35 -34.37 3.38
N PHE A 232 -9.21 -33.05 3.31
CA PHE A 232 -7.92 -32.39 3.27
C PHE A 232 -7.02 -32.74 4.47
N LYS A 233 -7.57 -32.79 5.70
CA LYS A 233 -6.82 -33.22 6.88
C LYS A 233 -6.13 -34.58 6.69
N GLN A 234 -6.82 -35.60 6.19
CA GLN A 234 -6.20 -36.92 5.97
C GLN A 234 -5.19 -36.89 4.82
N PHE A 235 -5.40 -36.07 3.80
CA PHE A 235 -4.41 -35.85 2.75
C PHE A 235 -3.10 -35.30 3.35
N ILE A 236 -3.21 -34.27 4.20
CA ILE A 236 -2.06 -33.70 4.91
C ILE A 236 -1.39 -34.76 5.80
N GLU A 237 -2.14 -35.44 6.67
CA GLU A 237 -1.59 -36.36 7.67
C GLU A 237 -0.99 -37.64 7.07
N LYS A 238 -1.65 -38.24 6.07
CA LYS A 238 -1.30 -39.57 5.55
C LYS A 238 -0.47 -39.53 4.28
N THR A 239 -0.69 -38.53 3.43
CA THR A 239 -0.06 -38.43 2.11
C THR A 239 1.15 -37.51 2.11
N LEU A 240 1.01 -36.30 2.66
CA LEU A 240 2.12 -35.34 2.74
C LEU A 240 3.02 -35.59 3.97
N LYS A 241 2.44 -36.11 5.05
CA LYS A 241 3.09 -36.32 6.36
C LYS A 241 3.69 -35.01 6.86
N ASP A 242 5.03 -34.94 6.94
CA ASP A 242 5.76 -33.74 7.34
C ASP A 242 6.07 -32.80 6.16
N GLY A 243 5.46 -33.04 4.98
CA GLY A 243 5.63 -32.22 3.79
C GLY A 243 6.79 -32.65 2.88
N ASN A 244 7.38 -33.82 3.14
CA ASN A 244 8.52 -34.36 2.38
C ASN A 244 8.10 -35.39 1.31
N GLN A 245 6.80 -35.70 1.19
CA GLN A 245 6.28 -36.72 0.29
C GLN A 245 5.11 -36.16 -0.51
N ASN A 246 4.94 -36.63 -1.75
CA ASN A 246 3.75 -36.41 -2.56
C ASN A 246 3.37 -34.95 -2.85
N TRP A 247 4.29 -34.00 -2.68
CA TRP A 247 4.07 -32.60 -3.05
C TRP A 247 5.19 -32.08 -3.95
N PRO A 248 4.90 -31.35 -5.03
CA PRO A 248 3.56 -31.05 -5.59
C PRO A 248 2.98 -32.19 -6.45
N THR A 249 3.71 -33.30 -6.58
CA THR A 249 3.37 -34.43 -7.45
C THR A 249 3.19 -35.70 -6.62
N SER A 250 2.11 -36.43 -6.87
CA SER A 250 1.78 -37.68 -6.20
C SER A 250 2.74 -38.81 -6.60
N LYS A 251 2.86 -39.85 -5.78
CA LYS A 251 3.60 -41.08 -6.09
C LYS A 251 2.62 -42.21 -6.40
N ASP A 252 2.89 -42.96 -7.46
CA ASP A 252 2.20 -44.20 -7.78
C ASP A 252 3.15 -45.41 -7.66
N SER A 253 2.57 -46.59 -7.46
CA SER A 253 3.30 -47.85 -7.25
C SER A 253 4.01 -48.39 -8.51
N GLY A 254 3.93 -47.69 -9.66
CA GLY A 254 4.67 -48.01 -10.89
C GLY A 254 4.31 -49.34 -11.55
N GLY A 255 3.39 -50.12 -10.97
CA GLY A 255 3.14 -51.52 -11.32
C GLY A 255 1.71 -51.80 -11.78
N SER A 256 1.62 -52.29 -13.03
CA SER A 256 0.53 -53.08 -13.66
C SER A 256 -0.64 -52.36 -14.36
N SER A 257 -1.12 -53.02 -15.42
CA SER A 257 -2.13 -52.62 -16.43
C SER A 257 -3.53 -52.24 -15.90
N ARG A 258 -3.73 -52.14 -14.58
CA ARG A 258 -4.97 -51.68 -13.93
C ARG A 258 -4.83 -50.36 -13.18
N SER A 259 -3.62 -49.81 -12.99
CA SER A 259 -3.48 -48.45 -12.45
C SER A 259 -3.83 -47.44 -13.53
N ASN A 260 -5.09 -47.00 -13.55
CA ASN A 260 -5.56 -45.88 -14.37
C ASN A 260 -5.12 -44.52 -13.82
N VAL A 261 -4.45 -44.49 -12.65
CA VAL A 261 -3.94 -43.28 -12.00
C VAL A 261 -2.41 -43.30 -12.06
N LYS A 262 -1.86 -42.79 -13.16
CA LYS A 262 -0.42 -42.51 -13.26
C LYS A 262 -0.14 -41.13 -12.68
N SER A 263 0.92 -41.02 -11.87
CA SER A 263 1.44 -39.75 -11.40
C SER A 263 1.64 -38.78 -12.57
N GLN A 264 1.11 -37.57 -12.43
CA GLN A 264 1.30 -36.50 -13.42
C GLN A 264 2.02 -35.32 -12.77
N PRO A 265 2.86 -34.59 -13.52
CA PRO A 265 3.52 -33.41 -12.99
C PRO A 265 2.52 -32.42 -12.37
N ASN A 266 2.76 -32.12 -11.09
CA ASN A 266 1.99 -31.18 -10.25
C ASN A 266 0.51 -31.55 -10.09
N ASP A 267 0.15 -32.83 -10.17
CA ASP A 267 -1.24 -33.29 -10.01
C ASP A 267 -1.87 -32.87 -8.68
N ASN A 268 -1.15 -32.94 -7.56
CA ASN A 268 -1.64 -32.53 -6.26
C ASN A 268 -1.83 -31.02 -6.16
N ALA A 269 -0.88 -30.23 -6.67
CA ALA A 269 -1.04 -28.77 -6.70
C ALA A 269 -2.24 -28.34 -7.55
N LYS A 270 -2.45 -28.98 -8.71
CA LYS A 270 -3.62 -28.73 -9.59
C LYS A 270 -4.93 -29.12 -8.92
N ALA A 271 -4.97 -30.29 -8.28
CA ALA A 271 -6.16 -30.77 -7.60
C ALA A 271 -6.56 -29.87 -6.41
N VAL A 272 -5.58 -29.49 -5.57
CA VAL A 272 -5.82 -28.53 -4.47
C VAL A 272 -6.30 -27.19 -5.01
N ALA A 273 -5.64 -26.63 -6.04
CA ALA A 273 -6.06 -25.36 -6.64
C ALA A 273 -7.50 -25.41 -7.16
N THR A 274 -7.88 -26.52 -7.80
CA THR A 274 -9.23 -26.73 -8.33
C THR A 274 -10.27 -26.69 -7.21
N ASP A 275 -10.02 -27.42 -6.12
CA ASP A 275 -10.95 -27.48 -5.00
C ASP A 275 -11.04 -26.15 -4.24
N LEU A 276 -9.93 -25.43 -4.06
CA LEU A 276 -9.92 -24.10 -3.42
C LEU A 276 -10.69 -23.06 -4.25
N VAL A 277 -10.54 -23.07 -5.58
CA VAL A 277 -11.28 -22.16 -6.47
C VAL A 277 -12.76 -22.53 -6.58
N ALA A 278 -13.15 -23.77 -6.29
CA ALA A 278 -14.54 -24.21 -6.26
C ALA A 278 -15.31 -23.80 -4.99
N LEU A 279 -14.62 -23.28 -3.97
CA LEU A 279 -15.25 -22.76 -2.75
C LEU A 279 -16.14 -21.53 -3.04
N ASN A 280 -17.07 -21.23 -2.12
CA ASN A 280 -17.87 -20.01 -2.23
C ASN A 280 -17.04 -18.75 -1.89
N SER A 281 -17.58 -17.56 -2.13
CA SER A 281 -16.85 -16.28 -1.98
C SER A 281 -16.33 -16.04 -0.56
N ASP A 282 -17.12 -16.37 0.46
CA ASP A 282 -16.75 -16.18 1.86
C ASP A 282 -15.64 -17.17 2.27
N GLU A 283 -15.76 -18.42 1.81
CA GLU A 283 -14.76 -19.46 2.04
C GLU A 283 -13.43 -19.14 1.35
N LYS A 284 -13.47 -18.59 0.12
CA LYS A 284 -12.27 -18.10 -0.58
C LYS A 284 -11.57 -16.99 0.19
N THR A 285 -12.34 -16.05 0.73
CA THR A 285 -11.82 -14.95 1.56
C THR A 285 -11.09 -15.49 2.79
N ILE A 286 -11.65 -16.49 3.46
CA ILE A 286 -11.02 -17.17 4.59
C ILE A 286 -9.72 -17.87 4.16
N VAL A 287 -9.75 -18.62 3.06
CA VAL A 287 -8.57 -19.31 2.53
C VAL A 287 -7.47 -18.32 2.15
N ALA A 288 -7.81 -17.18 1.55
CA ALA A 288 -6.86 -16.14 1.18
C ALA A 288 -6.13 -15.56 2.40
N GLY A 289 -6.87 -15.29 3.48
CA GLY A 289 -6.30 -14.87 4.75
C GLY A 289 -5.35 -15.91 5.35
N LEU A 290 -5.74 -17.19 5.34
CA LEU A 290 -4.86 -18.30 5.76
C LEU A 290 -3.62 -18.44 4.85
N LEU A 291 -3.80 -18.23 3.55
CA LEU A 291 -2.79 -17.97 2.50
C LEU A 291 -1.66 -17.07 2.98
N ALA A 292 -2.04 -15.81 3.17
CA ALA A 292 -1.18 -14.72 3.58
C ALA A 292 -0.51 -15.01 4.93
N LYS A 293 -1.26 -15.57 5.89
CA LYS A 293 -0.80 -15.85 7.26
C LYS A 293 0.18 -17.01 7.37
N THR A 294 0.01 -18.07 6.59
CA THR A 294 0.71 -19.35 6.83
C THR A 294 1.79 -19.64 5.80
N ILE A 295 1.68 -19.11 4.58
CA ILE A 295 2.60 -19.41 3.49
C ILE A 295 3.34 -18.17 3.00
N GLU A 296 2.58 -17.13 2.62
CA GLU A 296 3.12 -16.05 1.80
C GLU A 296 3.79 -14.93 2.60
N GLY A 297 3.32 -14.72 3.83
CA GLY A 297 3.58 -13.50 4.59
C GLY A 297 2.75 -12.34 4.04
N GLY A 298 2.09 -11.60 4.92
CA GLY A 298 1.36 -10.39 4.55
C GLY A 298 2.03 -9.16 5.15
N GLU A 299 2.32 -8.16 4.30
CA GLU A 299 2.76 -6.84 4.74
C GLU A 299 1.58 -5.87 4.74
N VAL A 300 1.48 -5.06 5.78
CA VAL A 300 0.45 -4.07 5.99
C VAL A 300 1.09 -2.71 6.05
N ILE A 301 0.47 -1.75 5.37
CA ILE A 301 0.92 -0.36 5.35
C ILE A 301 -0.20 0.58 5.70
N GLU A 302 0.13 1.61 6.48
CA GLU A 302 -0.79 2.64 6.91
C GLU A 302 -0.46 3.97 6.24
N ILE A 303 -1.38 4.49 5.43
CA ILE A 303 -1.24 5.73 4.67
C ILE A 303 -2.31 6.71 5.17
N ARG A 304 -1.96 7.52 6.17
CA ARG A 304 -2.87 8.53 6.74
C ARG A 304 -2.96 9.81 5.90
N ALA A 305 -1.83 10.23 5.34
CA ALA A 305 -1.71 11.43 4.56
C ALA A 305 -0.42 11.39 3.74
N VAL A 306 -0.37 12.16 2.66
CA VAL A 306 0.89 12.57 2.05
C VAL A 306 1.21 13.97 2.57
N SER A 307 2.30 14.10 3.32
CA SER A 307 2.83 15.39 3.78
C SER A 307 3.97 15.86 2.90
N SER A 308 4.14 17.17 2.86
CA SER A 308 5.20 17.87 2.15
C SER A 308 5.74 18.97 3.04
N THR A 309 7.04 18.95 3.31
CA THR A 309 7.75 20.14 3.80
C THR A 309 8.59 20.67 2.66
N SER A 310 8.24 21.84 2.14
CA SER A 310 8.94 22.47 1.01
C SER A 310 10.01 23.44 1.51
N VAL A 311 11.15 23.48 0.83
CA VAL A 311 12.20 24.49 1.00
C VAL A 311 12.54 25.02 -0.38
N MET A 312 12.14 26.27 -0.65
CA MET A 312 12.13 26.85 -1.98
C MET A 312 12.95 28.14 -2.01
N VAL A 313 13.72 28.32 -3.09
CA VAL A 313 14.32 29.60 -3.44
C VAL A 313 13.56 30.16 -4.63
N ASN A 314 12.81 31.23 -4.40
CA ASN A 314 11.98 31.91 -5.39
C ASN A 314 12.70 33.15 -5.91
N ALA A 315 12.74 33.30 -7.24
CA ALA A 315 13.05 34.56 -7.89
C ALA A 315 11.73 35.20 -8.34
N CYS A 316 11.45 36.38 -7.81
CA CYS A 316 10.22 37.14 -8.04
C CYS A 316 10.51 38.44 -8.78
N TYR A 317 9.54 38.87 -9.58
CA TYR A 317 9.56 40.16 -10.25
C TYR A 317 8.23 40.87 -10.08
N ASP A 318 8.31 42.13 -9.64
CA ASP A 318 7.20 43.03 -9.43
C ASP A 318 7.03 43.88 -10.69
N LEU A 319 5.90 43.71 -11.36
CA LEU A 319 5.53 44.42 -12.57
C LEU A 319 4.99 45.79 -12.14
N LEU A 320 5.75 46.84 -12.41
CA LEU A 320 5.34 48.20 -12.09
C LEU A 320 4.05 48.56 -12.87
N SER A 321 3.01 48.95 -12.13
CA SER A 321 1.78 49.50 -12.69
C SER A 321 1.67 50.96 -12.26
N GLU A 322 1.64 51.88 -13.21
CA GLU A 322 1.39 53.29 -12.92
C GLU A 322 -0.05 53.47 -12.38
N GLY A 323 -0.19 54.13 -11.22
CA GLY A 323 -1.46 54.74 -10.80
C GLY A 323 -2.40 53.95 -9.89
N LEU A 324 -2.11 52.70 -9.51
CA LEU A 324 -2.83 51.98 -8.44
C LEU A 324 -1.81 51.46 -7.42
N GLY A 325 -2.05 51.60 -6.13
CA GLY A 325 -1.22 51.06 -5.04
C GLY A 325 -1.16 49.52 -4.97
N VAL A 326 -1.37 48.84 -6.10
CA VAL A 326 -1.37 47.39 -6.30
C VAL A 326 -0.29 47.07 -7.34
N VAL A 327 0.63 46.19 -6.97
CA VAL A 327 1.77 45.76 -7.78
C VAL A 327 1.62 44.29 -8.13
N PRO A 328 1.35 43.95 -9.41
CA PRO A 328 1.38 42.56 -9.85
C PRO A 328 2.76 41.95 -9.69
N TYR A 329 2.83 40.68 -9.30
CA TYR A 329 4.10 39.96 -9.21
C TYR A 329 4.00 38.56 -9.83
N ALA A 330 5.15 38.05 -10.26
CA ALA A 330 5.32 36.67 -10.66
C ALA A 330 6.63 36.12 -10.09
N CYS A 331 6.62 34.86 -9.67
CA CYS A 331 7.79 34.18 -9.13
C CYS A 331 8.01 32.81 -9.79
N VAL A 332 9.28 32.45 -9.92
CA VAL A 332 9.72 31.10 -10.27
C VAL A 332 10.64 30.60 -9.15
N GLY A 333 10.26 29.48 -8.56
CA GLY A 333 10.92 28.83 -7.45
C GLY A 333 11.52 27.49 -7.80
N LEU A 334 12.71 27.23 -7.29
CA LEU A 334 13.37 25.93 -7.34
C LEU A 334 13.79 25.53 -5.94
N GLY A 335 13.67 24.24 -5.62
CA GLY A 335 13.98 23.77 -4.29
C GLY A 335 13.77 22.27 -4.11
N GLY A 336 13.48 21.88 -2.88
CA GLY A 336 13.23 20.49 -2.51
C GLY A 336 12.01 20.34 -1.63
N ASN A 337 11.41 19.16 -1.69
CA ASN A 337 10.35 18.71 -0.80
C ASN A 337 10.81 17.49 -0.03
N PHE A 338 10.57 17.52 1.28
CA PHE A 338 10.62 16.37 2.15
C PHE A 338 9.21 15.76 2.19
N VAL A 339 8.99 14.68 1.44
CA VAL A 339 7.67 14.07 1.28
C VAL A 339 7.51 12.90 2.26
N GLY A 340 6.47 12.93 3.08
CA GLY A 340 6.11 11.82 3.97
C GLY A 340 4.87 11.08 3.48
N VAL A 341 4.95 9.76 3.35
CA VAL A 341 3.83 8.88 2.93
C VAL A 341 3.32 8.05 4.10
N VAL A 342 4.24 7.57 4.93
CA VAL A 342 4.00 6.82 6.16
C VAL A 342 4.60 7.61 7.32
N ASP A 343 3.98 7.56 8.49
CA ASP A 343 4.45 8.28 9.66
C ASP A 343 5.91 7.91 10.00
N GLY A 344 6.77 8.93 10.14
CA GLY A 344 8.17 8.77 10.50
C GLY A 344 9.14 8.52 9.33
N HIS A 345 8.66 8.38 8.09
CA HIS A 345 9.52 8.21 6.91
C HIS A 345 9.40 9.38 5.93
N ILE A 346 10.54 9.89 5.47
CA ILE A 346 10.61 11.10 4.65
C ILE A 346 11.53 10.86 3.46
N THR A 347 11.04 11.12 2.26
CA THR A 347 11.79 11.02 1.01
C THR A 347 12.07 12.42 0.46
N PRO A 348 13.33 12.86 0.36
CA PRO A 348 13.67 14.13 -0.28
C PRO A 348 13.50 14.01 -1.80
N LYS A 349 12.83 14.99 -2.40
CA LYS A 349 12.66 15.12 -3.85
C LYS A 349 12.90 16.57 -4.26
N LEU A 350 13.29 16.80 -5.51
CA LEU A 350 13.39 18.16 -6.06
C LEU A 350 12.00 18.69 -6.41
N ALA A 351 11.83 20.00 -6.43
CA ALA A 351 10.57 20.62 -6.81
C ALA A 351 10.76 21.98 -7.45
N TYR A 352 9.73 22.42 -8.15
CA TYR A 352 9.59 23.79 -8.59
C TYR A 352 8.24 24.35 -8.21
N ARG A 353 8.20 25.67 -8.01
CA ARG A 353 7.00 26.43 -7.66
C ARG A 353 6.86 27.61 -8.59
N LEU A 354 5.65 27.88 -9.04
CA LEU A 354 5.30 29.07 -9.81
C LEU A 354 4.28 29.85 -9.01
N LYS A 355 4.50 31.14 -8.82
CA LYS A 355 3.56 32.03 -8.11
C LYS A 355 3.21 33.22 -8.99
N ALA A 356 1.98 33.69 -8.92
CA ALA A 356 1.59 34.94 -9.53
C ALA A 356 0.44 35.57 -8.73
N GLY A 357 0.50 36.88 -8.54
CA GLY A 357 -0.46 37.55 -7.69
C GLY A 357 -0.35 39.07 -7.72
N LEU A 358 -0.95 39.69 -6.72
CA LEU A 358 -0.98 41.12 -6.51
C LEU A 358 -0.45 41.42 -5.10
N SER A 359 0.40 42.43 -4.99
CA SER A 359 0.88 42.98 -3.72
C SER A 359 0.28 44.36 -3.52
N TYR A 360 -0.24 44.64 -2.33
CA TYR A 360 -0.76 45.95 -1.92
C TYR A 360 0.14 46.52 -0.82
N GLN A 361 0.65 47.73 -1.04
CA GLN A 361 1.51 48.40 -0.07
C GLN A 361 0.64 49.11 0.97
N LEU A 362 0.70 48.65 2.23
CA LEU A 362 -0.04 49.23 3.36
C LEU A 362 0.74 50.41 3.99
N SER A 363 2.06 50.23 4.13
CA SER A 363 3.04 51.25 4.52
C SER A 363 4.35 50.99 3.77
N PRO A 364 5.36 51.88 3.84
CA PRO A 364 6.66 51.63 3.25
C PRO A 364 7.30 50.30 3.69
N GLU A 365 7.03 49.87 4.92
CA GLU A 365 7.57 48.67 5.56
C GLU A 365 6.64 47.46 5.47
N ILE A 366 5.34 47.66 5.26
CA ILE A 366 4.35 46.57 5.31
C ILE A 366 3.62 46.45 3.97
N SER A 367 3.65 45.25 3.40
CA SER A 367 2.85 44.91 2.21
C SER A 367 2.00 43.67 2.46
N ALA A 368 0.75 43.70 1.99
CA ALA A 368 -0.10 42.52 1.91
C ALA A 368 -0.03 41.95 0.50
N PHE A 369 -0.18 40.64 0.34
CA PHE A 369 -0.23 40.02 -0.98
C PHE A 369 -1.26 38.92 -1.05
N ALA A 370 -1.80 38.74 -2.26
CA ALA A 370 -2.71 37.66 -2.59
C ALA A 370 -2.38 37.12 -3.99
N GLY A 371 -2.30 35.81 -4.12
CA GLY A 371 -1.88 35.18 -5.37
C GLY A 371 -2.36 33.75 -5.51
N GLY A 372 -1.99 33.15 -6.64
CA GLY A 372 -2.13 31.73 -6.88
C GLY A 372 -0.76 31.11 -7.13
N PHE A 373 -0.63 29.83 -6.77
CA PHE A 373 0.59 29.08 -7.00
C PHE A 373 0.34 27.69 -7.57
N TYR A 374 1.35 27.19 -8.28
CA TYR A 374 1.47 25.82 -8.72
C TYR A 374 2.76 25.24 -8.17
N HIS A 375 2.67 24.13 -7.44
CA HIS A 375 3.81 23.41 -6.90
C HIS A 375 3.89 22.02 -7.50
N ARG A 376 5.08 21.62 -7.95
CA ARG A 376 5.31 20.27 -8.50
C ARG A 376 6.59 19.67 -7.95
N VAL A 377 6.45 18.47 -7.40
CA VAL A 377 7.57 17.60 -7.06
C VAL A 377 8.03 16.90 -8.33
N VAL A 378 9.33 16.97 -8.60
CA VAL A 378 10.00 16.42 -9.77
C VAL A 378 10.69 15.11 -9.38
N GLY A 379 10.56 14.11 -10.25
CA GLY A 379 11.18 12.81 -10.08
C GLY A 379 10.43 11.73 -10.83
N ASP A 380 10.86 10.50 -10.61
CA ASP A 380 10.23 9.25 -11.06
C ASP A 380 8.90 8.94 -10.37
N GLY A 381 8.56 9.69 -9.31
CA GLY A 381 7.37 9.45 -8.49
C GLY A 381 7.50 8.22 -7.60
N VAL A 382 8.69 7.64 -7.45
CA VAL A 382 8.96 6.46 -6.61
C VAL A 382 9.29 6.93 -5.19
N TYR A 383 8.66 6.31 -4.19
CA TYR A 383 8.89 6.54 -2.77
C TYR A 383 9.14 5.20 -2.10
N ASP A 384 10.41 4.94 -1.84
CA ASP A 384 10.99 3.66 -1.46
C ASP A 384 11.34 3.60 0.03
N ASP A 385 11.55 2.36 0.50
CA ASP A 385 11.81 2.01 1.90
C ASP A 385 10.74 2.49 2.88
N LEU A 386 9.48 2.54 2.44
CA LEU A 386 8.36 2.89 3.32
C LEU A 386 8.17 1.78 4.36
N PRO A 387 8.16 2.07 5.67
CA PRO A 387 8.04 1.04 6.69
C PRO A 387 6.69 0.33 6.58
N ALA A 388 6.74 -1.00 6.49
CA ALA A 388 5.57 -1.87 6.50
C ALA A 388 5.56 -2.74 7.76
N GLN A 389 4.37 -3.12 8.20
CA GLN A 389 4.15 -3.94 9.38
C GLN A 389 3.74 -5.35 8.95
N ARG A 390 4.18 -6.37 9.69
CA ARG A 390 3.68 -7.74 9.46
C ARG A 390 2.30 -7.91 10.10
N LEU A 391 1.53 -8.86 9.59
CA LEU A 391 0.31 -9.32 10.25
C LEU A 391 0.64 -9.80 11.68
N VAL A 392 -0.20 -9.45 12.65
CA VAL A 392 -0.01 -9.86 14.06
C VAL A 392 -0.10 -11.37 14.22
N ASP A 393 -0.88 -12.01 13.35
CA ASP A 393 -1.07 -13.44 13.33
C ASP A 393 -0.17 -14.18 12.32
N ASP A 394 0.83 -13.51 11.74
CA ASP A 394 1.73 -14.09 10.76
C ASP A 394 2.52 -15.28 11.35
N THR A 395 2.35 -16.45 10.72
CA THR A 395 3.07 -17.68 11.03
C THR A 395 3.90 -18.19 9.84
N SER A 396 4.02 -17.38 8.78
CA SER A 396 4.74 -17.73 7.57
C SER A 396 6.24 -17.91 7.83
N PRO A 397 6.95 -18.65 6.95
CA PRO A 397 8.40 -18.84 7.08
C PRO A 397 9.17 -17.51 7.14
N ALA A 398 10.32 -17.50 7.82
CA ALA A 398 11.17 -16.32 7.89
C ALA A 398 11.68 -15.90 6.49
N GLY A 399 11.82 -14.59 6.27
CA GLY A 399 12.33 -14.02 5.00
C GLY A 399 11.27 -13.87 3.91
N ARG A 400 9.99 -14.10 4.23
CA ARG A 400 8.86 -13.84 3.32
C ARG A 400 8.52 -12.36 3.18
N THR A 401 8.82 -11.54 4.19
CA THR A 401 8.59 -10.09 4.19
C THR A 401 9.94 -9.36 4.17
N LYS A 402 9.97 -8.16 3.57
CA LYS A 402 11.09 -7.20 3.66
C LYS A 402 10.83 -6.09 4.69
N ASP A 403 9.62 -6.04 5.23
CA ASP A 403 9.13 -5.03 6.16
C ASP A 403 9.20 -3.60 5.58
N THR A 404 9.21 -3.51 4.24
CA THR A 404 9.28 -2.26 3.49
C THR A 404 8.47 -2.31 2.21
N ALA A 405 7.89 -1.17 1.85
CA ALA A 405 7.08 -0.97 0.66
C ALA A 405 7.60 0.17 -0.21
N ILE A 406 7.10 0.21 -1.45
CA ILE A 406 7.35 1.25 -2.44
C ILE A 406 6.00 1.81 -2.86
N ALA A 407 5.78 3.11 -2.62
CA ALA A 407 4.68 3.84 -3.22
C ALA A 407 5.12 4.50 -4.53
N ASN A 408 4.21 4.60 -5.50
CA ASN A 408 4.43 5.38 -6.72
C ASN A 408 3.28 6.35 -6.89
N PHE A 409 3.57 7.63 -7.05
CA PHE A 409 2.59 8.67 -7.37
C PHE A 409 3.26 9.93 -7.93
N SER A 410 2.53 10.67 -8.76
CA SER A 410 2.91 12.03 -9.14
C SER A 410 2.36 13.01 -8.13
N MET A 411 3.23 13.84 -7.54
CA MET A 411 2.84 14.87 -6.57
C MET A 411 2.91 16.28 -7.16
N ALA A 412 1.74 16.91 -7.24
CA ALA A 412 1.59 18.33 -7.52
C ALA A 412 0.39 18.87 -6.73
N TYR A 413 0.35 20.19 -6.54
CA TYR A 413 -0.79 20.87 -5.94
C TYR A 413 -0.86 22.31 -6.42
N VAL A 414 -2.07 22.86 -6.40
CA VAL A 414 -2.35 24.26 -6.77
C VAL A 414 -3.02 24.92 -5.60
N GLY A 415 -2.69 26.17 -5.31
CA GLY A 415 -3.27 26.86 -4.17
C GLY A 415 -3.42 28.35 -4.39
N GLY A 416 -4.10 28.98 -3.44
CA GLY A 416 -4.04 30.43 -3.27
C GLY A 416 -3.04 30.74 -2.15
N GLU A 417 -2.38 31.88 -2.22
CA GLU A 417 -1.54 32.41 -1.14
C GLU A 417 -2.09 33.75 -0.67
N PHE A 418 -2.11 33.97 0.64
CA PHE A 418 -2.53 35.21 1.28
C PHE A 418 -1.58 35.53 2.42
N GLY A 419 -0.86 36.64 2.33
CA GLY A 419 0.21 36.92 3.28
C GLY A 419 0.53 38.38 3.47
N VAL A 420 1.47 38.61 4.37
CA VAL A 420 2.04 39.91 4.70
C VAL A 420 3.56 39.83 4.67
N ARG A 421 4.22 40.88 4.20
CA ARG A 421 5.68 41.04 4.23
C ARG A 421 6.03 42.28 5.05
N PHE A 422 7.06 42.16 5.89
CA PHE A 422 7.62 43.21 6.72
C PHE A 422 9.06 43.49 6.27
N ALA A 423 9.29 44.64 5.65
CA ALA A 423 10.59 45.10 5.19
C ALA A 423 11.31 45.93 6.26
N PHE A 424 12.64 45.84 6.32
CA PHE A 424 13.50 46.58 7.26
C PHE A 424 14.92 46.76 6.75
#